data_AF-A0A0B0PQP1-F1
#
_entry.id   AF-A0A0B0PQP1-F1
#
_cell.length_a   1.000
_cell.length_b   1.000
_cell.length_c   1.000
_cell.angle_alpha   90.00
_cell.angle_beta   90.00
_cell.angle_gamma   90.00
#
_symmetry.space_group_name_H-M   'P 1'
#
loop_
_entity.id
_entity.type
_entity.pdbx_description
1 polymer ?
#
loop_
_entity_poly.entity_id
_entity_poly.type
_entity_poly.pdbx_seq_one_letter_code
_entity_poly.pdbx_strand_id
1 'polypeptide(L)' 'MVVAFEKASGKKIPIKLCPRRPGDATAVYVSTEKAQKELGWKAKYGIAEMCRDQWKWASNNPWGYQSKP' A
#
# COMPACT_ATOMS: atom_id res chain seq x y z
N MET A 1 6.17 4.55 0.51
CA MET A 1 5.18 3.94 -0.41
C MET A 1 5.67 3.96 -1.87
N VAL A 2 5.82 5.11 -2.54
CA VAL A 2 6.17 5.14 -3.99
C VAL A 2 7.42 4.32 -4.33
N VAL A 3 8.53 4.54 -3.62
CA VAL A 3 9.78 3.79 -3.85
C VAL A 3 9.60 2.27 -3.69
N ALA A 4 8.81 1.82 -2.70
CA ALA A 4 8.54 0.40 -2.50
C ALA A 4 7.70 -0.17 -3.66
N PHE A 5 6.77 0.62 -4.19
CA PHE A 5 5.96 0.25 -5.34
C PHE A 5 6.75 0.25 -6.66
N GLU A 6 7.71 1.17 -6.84
CA GLU A 6 8.66 1.14 -7.96
C GLU A 6 9.46 -0.17 -7.96
N LYS A 7 9.97 -0.57 -6.78
CA LYS A 7 10.68 -1.85 -6.62
C LYS A 7 9.79 -3.05 -6.95
N ALA A 8 8.55 -3.04 -6.47
CA ALA A 8 7.60 -4.13 -6.71
C ALA A 8 7.19 -4.26 -8.19
N SER A 9 7.02 -3.13 -8.88
CA SER A 9 6.58 -3.09 -10.28
C SER A 9 7.71 -3.17 -11.29
N GLY A 10 8.96 -2.93 -10.87
CA GLY A 10 10.10 -2.78 -11.76
C GLY A 10 10.01 -1.53 -12.64
N LYS A 11 9.12 -0.58 -12.32
CA LYS A 11 8.84 0.61 -13.12
C LYS A 11 9.09 1.87 -12.31
N LYS A 12 9.53 2.92 -13.00
CA LYS A 12 9.56 4.27 -12.43
C LYS A 12 8.17 4.86 -12.40
N ILE A 13 7.82 5.48 -11.28
CA ILE A 13 6.52 6.10 -11.04
C ILE A 13 6.76 7.61 -10.92
N PRO A 14 6.42 8.40 -11.94
CA PRO A 14 6.56 9.85 -11.90
C PRO A 14 5.76 10.47 -10.75
N ILE A 15 6.36 11.40 -10.01
CA ILE A 15 5.72 12.13 -8.91
C ILE A 15 5.70 13.61 -9.25
N LYS A 16 4.56 14.27 -8.98
CA LYS A 16 4.43 15.73 -8.98
C LYS A 16 3.90 16.17 -7.62
N LEU A 17 4.57 17.14 -7.02
CA LEU A 17 4.08 17.76 -5.79
C LEU A 17 2.90 18.70 -6.13
N CYS A 18 1.84 18.58 -5.34
CA CYS A 18 0.60 19.34 -5.47
C CYS A 18 0.23 19.95 -4.10
N PRO A 19 -0.69 20.94 -4.06
CA PRO A 19 -1.17 21.51 -2.81
C PRO A 19 -1.71 20.45 -1.84
N ARG A 20 -1.63 20.73 -0.53
CA ARG A 20 -2.17 19.85 0.50
C ARG A 20 -3.66 19.64 0.29
N ARG A 21 -4.11 18.39 0.33
CA ARG A 21 -5.53 18.06 0.32
C ARG A 21 -6.16 18.47 1.67
N PRO A 22 -7.23 19.29 1.69
CA PRO A 22 -7.89 19.70 2.92
C PRO A 22 -8.35 18.49 3.75
N GLY A 23 -8.15 18.56 5.07
CA GLY A 23 -8.52 17.48 6.00
C GLY A 23 -7.46 16.40 6.22
N ASP A 24 -6.42 16.31 5.39
CA ASP A 24 -5.33 15.34 5.62
C ASP A 24 -4.53 15.73 6.88
N ALA A 25 -4.40 14.80 7.83
CA ALA A 25 -3.44 14.90 8.93
C ALA A 25 -2.00 14.73 8.44
N THR A 26 -1.01 15.25 9.17
CA THR A 26 0.40 15.18 8.77
C THR A 26 0.96 13.76 8.81
N ALA A 27 0.62 12.99 9.85
CA ALA A 27 1.01 11.60 10.02
C ALA A 27 0.00 10.88 10.92
N VAL A 28 -0.29 9.62 10.61
CA VAL A 28 -1.16 8.75 11.42
C VAL A 28 -0.57 7.34 11.43
N TYR A 29 -0.41 6.78 12.62
CA TYR A 29 0.07 5.42 12.85
C TYR A 29 -0.51 4.91 14.18
N VAL A 30 -0.37 3.61 14.43
CA VAL A 30 -1.07 2.93 15.53
C VAL A 30 -0.08 2.20 16.44
N SER A 31 -0.32 2.28 17.74
CA SER A 31 0.26 1.39 18.75
C SER A 31 -0.41 0.02 18.65
N THR A 32 0.36 -1.04 18.48
CA THR A 32 -0.16 -2.41 18.22
C THR A 32 -0.06 -3.33 19.44
N GLU A 33 0.51 -2.83 20.53
CA GLU A 33 0.83 -3.56 21.75
C GLU A 33 -0.41 -4.20 22.37
N LYS A 34 -1.54 -3.48 22.39
CA LYS A 34 -2.79 -4.00 22.96
C LYS A 34 -3.34 -5.18 22.15
N ALA A 35 -3.36 -5.07 20.82
CA ALA A 35 -3.82 -6.15 19.95
C ALA A 35 -2.93 -7.39 20.07
N GLN A 36 -1.61 -7.21 20.19
CA GLN A 36 -0.69 -8.31 20.43
C GLN A 36 -0.92 -8.97 21.79
N LYS A 37 -1.14 -8.18 22.85
CA LYS A 37 -1.35 -8.70 24.21
C LYS A 37 -2.67 -9.45 24.36
N GLU A 38 -3.76 -8.87 23.86
CA GLU A 38 -5.12 -9.36 24.14
C GLU A 38 -5.58 -10.40 23.11
N LEU A 39 -5.16 -10.25 21.85
CA LEU A 39 -5.63 -11.10 20.76
C LEU A 39 -4.55 -12.09 20.28
N GLY A 40 -3.32 -11.98 20.78
CA GLY A 40 -2.18 -12.71 20.23
C GLY A 40 -1.90 -12.35 18.76
N TRP A 41 -2.47 -11.25 18.27
CA TRP A 41 -2.42 -10.88 16.86
C TRP A 41 -1.28 -9.92 16.56
N LYS A 42 -0.59 -10.15 15.44
CA LYS A 42 0.44 -9.25 14.91
C LYS A 42 0.39 -9.24 13.39
N ALA A 43 0.56 -8.06 12.79
CA ALA A 43 0.75 -7.94 11.36
C ALA A 43 2.01 -8.72 10.92
N LYS A 44 1.83 -9.65 9.97
CA LYS A 44 2.90 -10.55 9.51
C LYS A 44 3.67 -10.01 8.30
N TYR A 45 3.04 -9.12 7.53
CA TYR A 45 3.56 -8.62 6.26
C TYR A 45 3.93 -7.15 6.37
N GLY A 46 5.04 -6.77 5.74
CA GLY A 46 5.50 -5.40 5.67
C GLY A 46 5.06 -4.70 4.39
N ILE A 47 5.56 -3.48 4.21
CA ILE A 47 5.23 -2.64 3.04
C ILE A 47 5.71 -3.27 1.72
N ALA A 48 6.82 -4.01 1.73
CA ALA A 48 7.35 -4.63 0.51
C ALA A 48 6.42 -5.73 -0.01
N GLU A 49 5.94 -6.61 0.88
CA GLU A 49 4.98 -7.66 0.55
C GLU A 49 3.64 -7.06 0.10
N MET A 50 3.15 -6.03 0.80
CA MET A 50 1.94 -5.31 0.40
C MET A 50 2.04 -4.76 -1.03
N CYS A 51 3.15 -4.09 -1.38
CA CYS A 51 3.34 -3.54 -2.71
C CYS A 51 3.49 -4.65 -3.78
N ARG A 52 4.21 -5.73 -3.49
CA ARG A 52 4.37 -6.89 -4.38
C ARG A 52 3.02 -7.52 -4.72
N ASP A 53 2.23 -7.83 -3.71
CA ASP A 53 0.97 -8.56 -3.87
C ASP A 53 -0.08 -7.67 -4.55
N GLN A 54 -0.12 -6.38 -4.23
CA GLN A 54 -0.95 -5.40 -4.93
C GLN A 54 -0.57 -5.27 -6.41
N TRP A 55 0.72 -5.17 -6.72
CA TRP A 55 1.17 -5.09 -8.12
C TRP A 55 0.83 -6.35 -8.89
N LYS A 56 1.06 -7.54 -8.31
CA LYS A 56 0.70 -8.82 -8.92
C LYS A 56 -0.79 -8.88 -9.26
N TRP A 57 -1.66 -8.45 -8.35
CA TRP A 57 -3.10 -8.38 -8.63
C TRP A 57 -3.39 -7.41 -9.76
N ALA A 58 -2.90 -6.17 -9.68
CA ALA A 58 -3.20 -5.13 -10.65
C ALA A 58 -2.64 -5.43 -12.05
N SER A 59 -1.47 -6.05 -12.14
CA SER A 59 -0.86 -6.45 -13.42
C SER A 59 -1.62 -7.58 -14.09
N ASN A 60 -2.14 -8.53 -13.30
CA ASN A 60 -2.90 -9.67 -13.82
C ASN A 60 -4.36 -9.31 -14.10
N ASN A 61 -4.89 -8.29 -13.44
CA ASN A 61 -6.30 -7.87 -13.52
C ASN A 61 -6.39 -6.35 -13.75
N PRO A 62 -5.91 -5.81 -14.88
CA PRO A 62 -5.84 -4.36 -15.05
C PRO A 62 -7.22 -3.70 -15.28
N TRP A 63 -8.28 -4.50 -15.45
CA TRP A 63 -9.69 -4.07 -15.45
C TRP A 63 -10.44 -4.49 -14.17
N GLY A 64 -9.71 -4.89 -13.13
CA GLY A 64 -10.29 -5.40 -11.90
C GLY A 64 -11.09 -6.69 -12.13
N TYR A 65 -12.26 -6.80 -11.51
CA TYR A 65 -13.16 -7.94 -11.68
C TYR A 65 -14.05 -7.87 -12.93
N GLN A 66 -13.96 -6.79 -13.70
CA GLN A 66 -14.73 -6.61 -14.93
C GLN A 66 -14.04 -7.30 -16.12
N SER A 67 -14.81 -7.64 -17.15
CA SER A 67 -14.26 -8.05 -18.43
C SER A 67 -13.50 -6.88 -19.09
N LYS A 68 -12.55 -7.21 -19.97
CA LYS A 68 -11.89 -6.19 -20.81
C LYS A 68 -12.98 -5.34 -21.50
N PRO A 69 -12.84 -4.01 -21.49
CA PRO A 69 -13.69 -3.12 -22.28
C PRO A 69 -13.53 -3.39 -23.77
#